data_AF-A0A7J9NFL4-F1
#
_entry.id   AF-A0A7J9NFL4-F1
#
_cell.length_a   1.000
_cell.length_b   1.000
_cell.length_c   1.000
_cell.angle_alpha   90.00
_cell.angle_beta   90.00
_cell.angle_gamma   90.00
#
_symmetry.space_group_name_H-M   'P 1'
#
loop_
_entity.id
_entity.type
_entity.pdbx_description
1 polymer ?
#
loop_
_entity_poly.entity_id
_entity_poly.type
_entity_poly.pdbx_seq_one_letter_code
_entity_poly.pdbx_strand_id
1 'polypeptide(L)'
;MNTAALSSILLESQKPAKLEAVPEDAFSLIFAFKWLEYLSERVGQSNIADILEFYYNLGWLSDNAISGLLKFSKGIKIEDDDITSPSGKLTIADHLVSLLFIERLNGKKISSEVLDKLEWEIRRIKRGAEQYYGI
;
A
#
# COMPACT_ATOMS: atom_id res chain seq x y z
N MET A 1 23.52 19.44 -17.30
CA MET A 1 22.12 19.00 -17.09
C MET A 1 21.21 19.95 -17.85
N ASN A 2 20.30 19.45 -18.70
CA ASN A 2 19.38 20.32 -19.44
C ASN A 2 18.16 20.68 -18.56
N THR A 3 17.54 21.83 -18.83
CA THR A 3 16.37 22.33 -18.11
C THR A 3 15.16 21.42 -18.25
N ALA A 4 15.02 20.70 -19.37
CA ALA A 4 13.96 19.73 -19.58
C ALA A 4 14.02 18.53 -18.61
N ALA A 5 15.22 18.00 -18.33
CA ALA A 5 15.41 16.91 -17.37
C ALA A 5 15.16 17.37 -15.94
N LEU A 6 15.55 18.61 -15.59
CA LEU A 6 15.19 19.20 -14.30
C LEU A 6 13.68 19.37 -14.17
N SER A 7 13.00 19.86 -15.20
CA SER A 7 11.54 19.98 -15.21
C SER A 7 10.85 18.61 -15.11
N SER A 8 11.34 17.58 -15.82
CA SER A 8 10.76 16.23 -15.73
C SER A 8 10.96 15.61 -14.35
N ILE A 9 12.15 15.75 -13.75
CA ILE A 9 12.43 15.27 -12.38
C ILE A 9 11.57 16.02 -11.34
N LEU A 10 11.41 17.34 -11.51
CA LEU A 10 10.58 18.16 -10.63
C LEU A 10 9.07 17.89 -10.82
N LEU A 11 8.66 17.45 -12.01
CA LEU A 11 7.27 17.11 -12.31
C LEU A 11 6.93 15.69 -11.83
N GLU A 12 7.88 14.75 -11.88
CA GLU A 12 7.72 13.42 -11.26
C GLU A 12 7.55 13.51 -9.74
N SER A 13 8.21 14.46 -9.07
CA SER A 13 8.04 14.71 -7.64
C SER A 13 6.77 15.47 -7.27
N GLN A 14 6.01 15.99 -8.24
CA GLN A 14 4.74 16.70 -8.01
C GLN A 14 3.49 15.87 -8.32
N LYS A 15 3.64 14.59 -8.65
CA LYS A 15 2.45 13.74 -8.80
C LYS A 15 1.82 13.53 -7.41
N PRO A 16 0.52 13.83 -7.23
CA PRO A 16 -0.14 13.58 -5.96
C PRO A 16 0.03 12.11 -5.58
N ALA A 17 0.26 11.86 -4.30
CA ALA A 17 0.33 10.53 -3.75
C ALA A 17 -0.97 9.77 -4.05
N LYS A 18 -0.88 8.43 -4.11
CA LYS A 18 -2.09 7.62 -4.33
C LYS A 18 -3.16 7.88 -3.28
N LEU A 19 -2.79 8.12 -2.03
CA LEU A 19 -3.68 8.53 -0.97
C LEU A 19 -3.16 9.83 -0.34
N GLU A 20 -3.90 10.91 -0.58
CA GLU A 20 -3.56 12.25 -0.08
C GLU A 20 -3.98 12.49 1.37
N ALA A 21 -5.05 11.83 1.84
CA ALA A 21 -5.49 11.85 3.22
C ALA A 21 -6.46 10.68 3.43
N VAL A 22 -6.60 10.19 4.66
CA VAL A 22 -7.65 9.22 4.98
C VAL A 22 -8.98 9.97 5.10
N PRO A 23 -10.01 9.65 4.29
CA PRO A 23 -11.31 10.29 4.40
C PRO A 23 -11.97 10.01 5.77
N GLU A 24 -12.74 10.97 6.27
CA GLU A 24 -13.37 10.88 7.60
C GLU A 24 -14.71 10.14 7.60
N ASP A 25 -15.17 9.63 6.45
CA ASP A 25 -16.40 8.84 6.41
C ASP A 25 -16.24 7.49 7.11
N ALA A 26 -17.34 6.97 7.65
CA ALA A 26 -17.33 5.76 8.48
C ALA A 26 -16.72 4.55 7.77
N PHE A 27 -16.96 4.37 6.46
CA PHE A 27 -16.41 3.24 5.72
C PHE A 27 -14.90 3.39 5.57
N SER A 28 -14.41 4.58 5.21
CA SER A 28 -12.97 4.84 5.10
C SER A 28 -12.24 4.62 6.42
N LEU A 29 -12.82 5.06 7.55
CA LEU A 29 -12.24 4.78 8.87
C LEU A 29 -12.18 3.27 9.17
N ILE A 30 -13.25 2.52 8.89
CA ILE A 30 -13.27 1.05 9.05
C ILE A 30 -12.17 0.40 8.21
N PHE A 31 -12.03 0.79 6.94
CA PHE A 31 -10.98 0.26 6.07
C PHE A 31 -9.57 0.62 6.57
N ALA A 32 -9.36 1.84 7.05
CA ALA A 32 -8.08 2.26 7.62
C ALA A 32 -7.72 1.43 8.87
N PHE A 33 -8.68 1.19 9.78
CA PHE A 33 -8.46 0.34 10.94
C PHE A 33 -8.17 -1.12 10.56
N LYS A 34 -8.94 -1.69 9.63
CA LYS A 34 -8.68 -3.04 9.13
C LYS A 34 -7.34 -3.19 8.42
N TRP A 35 -6.89 -2.14 7.74
CA TRP A 35 -5.56 -2.14 7.15
C TRP A 35 -4.45 -2.08 8.21
N LEU A 36 -4.59 -1.24 9.25
CA LEU A 36 -3.62 -1.17 10.35
C LEU A 36 -3.56 -2.47 11.16
N GLU A 37 -4.70 -3.10 11.44
CA GLU A 37 -4.78 -4.44 12.04
C GLU A 37 -4.01 -5.45 11.19
N TYR A 38 -4.29 -5.50 9.89
CA TYR A 38 -3.59 -6.37 8.94
C TYR A 38 -2.07 -6.18 8.95
N LEU A 39 -1.59 -4.92 8.94
CA LEU A 39 -0.15 -4.64 9.01
C LEU A 39 0.43 -5.11 10.34
N SER A 40 -0.23 -4.80 11.45
CA SER A 40 0.23 -5.17 12.79
C SER A 40 0.36 -6.67 12.99
N GLU A 41 -0.61 -7.46 12.50
CA GLU A 41 -0.54 -8.94 12.58
C GLU A 41 0.68 -9.53 11.85
N ARG A 42 1.24 -8.80 10.88
CA ARG A 42 2.37 -9.25 10.05
C ARG A 42 3.70 -8.73 10.53
N VAL A 43 3.77 -7.46 10.92
CA VAL A 43 5.05 -6.82 11.27
C VAL A 43 5.15 -6.42 12.74
N GLY A 44 4.08 -6.52 13.53
CA GLY A 44 4.00 -6.00 14.88
C GLY A 44 3.79 -4.48 14.91
N GLN A 45 3.24 -3.97 16.00
CA GLN A 45 2.91 -2.55 16.13
C GLN A 45 4.13 -1.63 15.98
N SER A 46 5.30 -2.08 16.45
CA SER A 46 6.54 -1.29 16.41
C SER A 46 7.03 -0.98 15.00
N ASN A 47 6.70 -1.82 14.02
CA ASN A 47 7.23 -1.72 12.65
C ASN A 47 6.25 -1.02 11.69
N ILE A 48 5.04 -0.65 12.13
CA ILE A 48 4.05 0.00 11.28
C ILE A 48 4.58 1.33 10.72
N ALA A 49 5.29 2.11 11.54
CA ALA A 49 5.84 3.40 11.10
C ALA A 49 6.78 3.24 9.90
N ASP A 50 7.72 2.30 9.98
CA ASP A 50 8.70 2.01 8.92
C ASP A 50 8.01 1.54 7.63
N ILE A 51 6.94 0.74 7.75
CA ILE A 51 6.16 0.29 6.59
C ILE A 51 5.39 1.44 5.95
N LEU A 52 4.79 2.34 6.73
CA LEU A 52 4.11 3.52 6.20
C LEU A 52 5.09 4.49 5.53
N GLU A 53 6.29 4.66 6.09
CA GLU A 53 7.37 5.45 5.48
C GLU A 53 7.83 4.82 4.15
N PHE A 54 7.95 3.49 4.09
CA PHE A 54 8.21 2.79 2.83
C PHE A 54 7.16 3.12 1.76
N TYR A 55 5.86 3.12 2.11
CA TYR A 55 4.80 3.49 1.16
C TYR A 55 4.79 4.97 0.79
N TYR A 56 5.23 5.87 1.68
CA TYR A 56 5.46 7.28 1.36
C TYR A 56 6.57 7.45 0.33
N ASN A 57 7.70 6.77 0.52
CA ASN A 57 8.82 6.80 -0.43
C ASN A 57 8.45 6.24 -1.81
N LEU A 58 7.46 5.35 -1.89
CA LEU A 58 6.88 4.88 -3.16
C LEU A 58 5.87 5.85 -3.78
N GLY A 59 5.53 6.96 -3.13
CA GLY A 59 4.50 7.91 -3.55
C GLY A 59 3.06 7.38 -3.38
N TRP A 60 2.86 6.37 -2.53
CA TRP A 60 1.53 5.82 -2.29
C TRP A 60 0.79 6.57 -1.18
N LEU A 61 1.51 7.13 -0.22
CA LEU A 61 0.97 7.93 0.88
C LEU A 61 1.58 9.33 0.84
N SER A 62 0.78 10.33 1.20
CA SER A 62 1.27 11.68 1.52
C SER A 62 1.60 11.80 3.02
N ASP A 63 2.21 12.92 3.41
CA ASP A 63 2.45 13.28 4.82
C ASP A 63 1.16 13.31 5.65
N ASN A 64 0.06 13.79 5.04
CA ASN A 64 -1.25 13.86 5.70
C ASN A 64 -1.84 12.45 5.92
N ALA A 65 -1.69 11.56 4.95
CA ALA A 65 -2.13 10.17 5.08
C ALA A 65 -1.34 9.44 6.16
N ILE A 66 0.00 9.57 6.18
CA ILE A 66 0.84 9.00 7.27
C ILE A 66 0.39 9.53 8.62
N SER A 67 0.24 10.85 8.75
CA SER A 67 -0.12 11.49 10.02
C SER A 67 -1.46 10.96 10.55
N GLY A 68 -2.46 10.79 9.67
CA GLY A 68 -3.75 10.19 10.02
C GLY A 68 -3.62 8.74 10.48
N LEU A 69 -2.91 7.91 9.71
CA LEU A 69 -2.73 6.49 10.00
C LEU A 69 -1.96 6.26 11.30
N LEU A 70 -0.89 7.03 11.56
CA LEU A 70 -0.14 6.96 12.82
C LEU A 70 -0.94 7.46 14.02
N LYS A 71 -1.84 8.42 13.82
CA LYS A 71 -2.78 8.85 14.89
C LYS A 71 -3.74 7.72 15.23
N PHE A 72 -4.25 7.00 14.22
CA PHE A 72 -5.12 5.84 14.43
C PHE A 72 -4.39 4.70 15.12
N SER A 73 -3.16 4.35 14.69
CA SER A 73 -2.41 3.23 15.27
C SER A 73 -2.12 3.42 16.76
N LYS A 74 -1.87 4.65 17.23
CA LYS A 74 -1.66 4.96 18.65
C LYS A 74 -2.91 4.78 19.52
N GLY A 75 -4.10 4.89 18.93
CA GLY A 75 -5.38 4.77 19.65
C GLY A 75 -5.88 3.34 19.81
N ILE A 76 -5.20 2.36 19.19
CA ILE A 76 -5.65 0.97 19.13
C ILE A 76 -4.64 0.12 19.89
N LYS A 77 -5.14 -0.65 20.87
CA LYS A 77 -4.34 -1.70 21.50
C LYS A 77 -4.47 -2.93 20.61
N ILE A 78 -3.46 -3.20 19.79
CA ILE A 78 -3.40 -4.40 18.96
C ILE A 78 -2.63 -5.45 19.76
N GLU A 79 -3.20 -6.63 19.94
CA GLU A 79 -2.57 -7.71 20.69
C GLU A 79 -1.32 -8.19 19.90
N ASP A 80 -0.12 -7.85 20.39
CA ASP A 80 1.18 -8.11 19.76
C ASP A 80 1.65 -9.58 19.92
N ASP A 81 0.86 -10.46 20.56
CA ASP A 81 1.33 -11.73 21.09
C ASP A 81 1.60 -12.83 20.04
N ASP A 82 1.33 -12.59 18.75
CA ASP A 82 1.52 -13.60 17.69
C ASP A 82 2.02 -13.00 16.36
N ILE A 83 3.17 -12.30 16.40
CA ILE A 83 3.82 -11.81 15.17
C ILE A 83 4.14 -13.01 14.26
N THR A 84 3.41 -13.10 13.14
CA THR A 84 3.52 -14.22 12.19
C THR A 84 4.81 -14.20 11.35
N SER A 85 5.52 -13.06 11.28
CA SER A 85 6.77 -12.89 10.52
C SER A 85 8.00 -12.86 11.44
N PRO A 86 8.91 -13.85 11.41
CA PRO A 86 10.13 -13.83 12.23
C PRO A 86 11.12 -12.70 11.85
N SER A 87 10.84 -11.94 10.78
CA SER A 87 11.72 -10.87 10.29
C SER A 87 11.12 -9.46 10.39
N GLY A 88 9.83 -9.33 10.74
CA GLY A 88 9.12 -8.05 10.69
C GLY A 88 8.96 -7.46 9.28
N LYS A 89 9.21 -8.25 8.22
CA LYS A 89 9.06 -7.83 6.82
C LYS A 89 7.78 -8.38 6.22
N LEU A 90 7.19 -7.58 5.33
CA LEU A 90 6.05 -7.94 4.50
C LEU A 90 6.47 -8.78 3.29
N THR A 91 5.60 -9.69 2.86
CA THR A 91 5.74 -10.37 1.57
C THR A 91 5.24 -9.48 0.44
N ILE A 92 5.55 -9.86 -0.81
CA ILE A 92 4.98 -9.17 -1.99
C ILE A 92 3.45 -9.20 -1.96
N ALA A 93 2.85 -10.32 -1.54
CA ALA A 93 1.41 -10.44 -1.40
C ALA A 93 0.86 -9.41 -0.41
N ASP A 94 1.57 -9.16 0.69
CA ASP A 94 1.12 -8.19 1.68
C ASP A 94 1.21 -6.74 1.20
N HIS A 95 2.23 -6.42 0.41
CA HIS A 95 2.30 -5.12 -0.26
C HIS A 95 1.18 -4.93 -1.29
N LEU A 96 0.78 -5.98 -2.01
CA LEU A 96 -0.36 -5.93 -2.93
C LEU A 96 -1.67 -5.72 -2.19
N VAL A 97 -1.91 -6.43 -1.09
CA VAL A 97 -3.10 -6.22 -0.22
C VAL A 97 -3.14 -4.78 0.29
N SER A 98 -2.00 -4.26 0.77
CA SER A 98 -1.90 -2.88 1.22
C SER A 98 -2.19 -1.87 0.11
N LEU A 99 -1.73 -2.11 -1.11
CA LEU A 99 -2.07 -1.28 -2.25
C LEU A 99 -3.60 -1.27 -2.51
N LEU A 100 -4.28 -2.40 -2.36
CA LEU A 100 -5.74 -2.46 -2.51
C LEU A 100 -6.47 -1.65 -1.42
N PHE A 101 -5.99 -1.69 -0.16
CA PHE A 101 -6.52 -0.82 0.90
C PHE A 101 -6.33 0.66 0.54
N ILE A 102 -5.15 1.06 0.09
CA ILE A 102 -4.84 2.43 -0.33
C ILE A 102 -5.76 2.88 -1.47
N GLU A 103 -5.93 2.06 -2.50
CA GLU A 103 -6.82 2.36 -3.63
C GLU A 103 -8.29 2.44 -3.18
N ARG A 104 -8.70 1.59 -2.24
CA ARG A 104 -10.06 1.62 -1.65
C ARG A 104 -10.32 2.90 -0.86
N LEU A 105 -9.34 3.34 -0.07
CA LEU A 105 -9.36 4.59 0.70
C LEU A 105 -9.32 5.81 -0.20
N ASN A 106 -8.65 5.71 -1.36
CA ASN A 106 -8.70 6.72 -2.43
C ASN A 106 -10.01 6.67 -3.26
N GLY A 107 -11.06 6.01 -2.74
CA GLY A 107 -12.38 5.99 -3.34
C GLY A 107 -12.56 5.03 -4.52
N LYS A 108 -11.55 4.23 -4.90
CA LYS A 108 -11.71 3.25 -5.97
C LYS A 108 -12.55 2.07 -5.49
N LYS A 109 -13.45 1.61 -6.35
CA LYS A 109 -14.20 0.37 -6.14
C LYS A 109 -13.37 -0.79 -6.67
N ILE A 110 -13.01 -1.71 -5.79
CA ILE A 110 -12.32 -2.95 -6.14
C ILE A 110 -13.39 -4.03 -6.10
N SER A 111 -13.88 -4.42 -7.28
CA SER A 111 -14.83 -5.52 -7.41
C SER A 111 -14.09 -6.84 -7.67
N SER A 112 -14.76 -7.96 -7.39
CA SER A 112 -14.27 -9.30 -7.70
C SER A 112 -13.85 -9.43 -9.16
N GLU A 113 -14.64 -8.87 -10.08
CA GLU A 113 -14.38 -8.98 -11.52
C GLU A 113 -13.08 -8.27 -11.92
N VAL A 114 -12.74 -7.16 -11.26
CA VAL A 114 -11.48 -6.44 -11.48
C VAL A 114 -10.29 -7.29 -11.00
N LEU A 115 -10.42 -7.93 -9.84
CA LEU A 115 -9.38 -8.79 -9.29
C LEU A 115 -9.16 -10.03 -10.17
N ASP A 116 -10.24 -10.67 -10.61
CA ASP A 116 -10.18 -11.84 -11.50
C ASP A 116 -9.49 -11.50 -12.83
N LYS A 117 -9.83 -10.34 -13.40
CA LYS A 117 -9.19 -9.85 -14.62
C LYS A 117 -7.69 -9.61 -14.41
N LEU A 118 -7.31 -8.95 -13.31
CA LEU A 118 -5.90 -8.69 -12.99
C LEU A 118 -5.13 -10.00 -12.84
N GLU A 119 -5.69 -10.97 -12.13
CA GLU A 119 -5.08 -12.27 -11.94
C GLU A 119 -4.89 -13.01 -13.28
N TRP A 120 -5.89 -12.96 -14.16
CA TRP A 120 -5.79 -13.51 -15.51
C TRP A 120 -4.70 -12.83 -16.34
N GLU A 121 -4.60 -11.49 -16.28
CA GLU A 121 -3.57 -10.74 -17.01
C GLU A 121 -2.16 -11.11 -16.52
N ILE A 122 -1.96 -11.22 -15.20
CA ILE A 122 -0.69 -11.66 -14.63
C ILE A 122 -0.33 -13.07 -15.11
N ARG A 123 -1.30 -14.01 -15.08
CA ARG A 123 -1.08 -15.38 -15.60
C ARG A 123 -0.71 -15.37 -17.07
N ARG A 124 -1.35 -14.53 -17.89
CA ARG A 124 -1.04 -14.39 -19.31
C ARG A 124 0.39 -13.87 -19.53
N ILE A 125 0.80 -12.86 -18.76
CA ILE A 125 2.16 -12.31 -18.83
C ILE A 125 3.20 -13.37 -18.48
N LYS A 126 2.99 -14.12 -17.38
CA LYS A 126 3.90 -15.20 -16.97
C LYS A 126 4.07 -16.26 -18.06
N ARG A 127 2.96 -16.77 -18.60
CA ARG A 127 3.00 -17.74 -19.71
C ARG A 127 3.71 -17.20 -20.95
N GLY A 128 3.49 -15.94 -21.29
CA GLY A 128 4.18 -15.30 -22.41
C GLY A 128 5.69 -15.20 -22.20
N ALA A 129 6.12 -14.88 -20.98
CA ALA A 129 7.53 -14.84 -20.60
C ALA A 129 8.16 -16.24 -20.65
N GLU A 130 7.50 -17.26 -20.11
CA GLU A 130 7.94 -18.67 -20.17
C GLU A 130 8.11 -19.13 -21.62
N GLN A 131 7.14 -18.81 -22.49
CA GLN A 131 7.20 -19.17 -23.92
C GLN A 131 8.31 -18.45 -24.70
N TYR A 132 8.62 -17.20 -24.35
CA TYR A 132 9.60 -16.39 -25.07
C TYR A 132 11.03 -16.60 -24.57
N TYR A 133 11.21 -16.82 -23.27
CA TYR A 133 12.51 -16.95 -22.63
C TYR A 133 12.88 -18.41 -22.28
N GLY A 134 11.96 -19.37 -22.45
CA GLY A 134 12.22 -20.80 -22.28
C GLY A 134 12.56 -21.22 -20.84
N ILE A 135 12.06 -20.47 -19.85
CA ILE A 135 12.19 -20.79 -18.42
C ILE A 135 10.93 -21.51 -17.95
#